data_AF-A0A432RQH9-F1
#
_entry.id   AF-A0A432RQH9-F1
#
_cell.length_a   1.000
_cell.length_b   1.000
_cell.length_c   1.000
_cell.angle_alpha   90.00
_cell.angle_beta   90.00
_cell.angle_gamma   90.00
#
_symmetry.space_group_name_H-M   'P 1'
#
loop_
_entity.id
_entity.type
_entity.pdbx_description
1 polymer ?
#
loop_
_entity_poly.entity_id
_entity_poly.type
_entity_poly.pdbx_seq_one_letter_code
_entity_poly.pdbx_strand_id
1 'polypeptide(L)'
;MMVIIKQHCVRWILFCFLITLPAQSATSTRVISQKEMDTANKKYGVLATRRMQALLDLIEENSNRPDRLKVNLVNDFFSKVTYMEDKQVWG
;
A
#
# COMPACT_ATOMS: atom_id res chain seq x y z
N MET A 1 -6.39 -52.70 -13.91
CA MET A 1 -7.18 -52.04 -12.83
C MET A 1 -6.34 -51.13 -11.92
N MET A 2 -5.05 -51.44 -11.69
CA MET A 2 -4.17 -50.69 -10.77
C MET A 2 -3.71 -49.29 -11.26
N VAL A 3 -3.69 -49.05 -12.57
CA VAL A 3 -3.26 -47.76 -13.18
C VAL A 3 -4.32 -46.66 -13.02
N ILE A 4 -5.61 -47.03 -13.12
CA ILE A 4 -6.75 -46.09 -13.03
C ILE A 4 -6.86 -45.50 -11.61
N ILE A 5 -6.58 -46.31 -10.58
CA ILE A 5 -6.61 -45.91 -9.17
C ILE A 5 -5.52 -44.87 -8.87
N LYS A 6 -4.31 -45.06 -9.44
CA LYS A 6 -3.17 -44.15 -9.26
C LYS A 6 -3.45 -42.76 -9.86
N GLN A 7 -4.12 -42.73 -11.01
CA GLN A 7 -4.46 -41.52 -11.74
C GLN A 7 -5.58 -40.72 -11.06
N HIS A 8 -6.54 -41.41 -10.43
CA HIS A 8 -7.52 -40.78 -9.56
C HIS A 8 -6.87 -40.20 -8.29
N CYS A 9 -6.01 -40.94 -7.58
CA CYS A 9 -5.32 -40.40 -6.39
C CYS A 9 -4.51 -39.14 -6.70
N VAL A 10 -3.77 -39.10 -7.81
CA VAL A 10 -3.01 -37.91 -8.23
C VAL A 10 -3.92 -36.73 -8.53
N ARG A 11 -5.08 -36.96 -9.17
CA ARG A 11 -6.07 -35.92 -9.47
C ARG A 11 -6.72 -35.35 -8.20
N TRP A 12 -6.98 -36.20 -7.21
CA TRP A 12 -7.52 -35.78 -5.91
C TRP A 12 -6.47 -35.03 -5.06
N ILE A 13 -5.19 -35.43 -5.10
CA ILE A 13 -4.10 -34.72 -4.43
C ILE A 13 -3.90 -33.32 -5.02
N LEU A 14 -3.93 -33.18 -6.35
CA LEU A 14 -3.88 -31.88 -7.03
C LEU A 14 -5.07 -30.98 -6.66
N PHE A 15 -6.26 -31.56 -6.53
CA PHE A 15 -7.46 -30.83 -6.14
C PHE A 15 -7.37 -30.32 -4.69
N CYS A 16 -6.85 -31.14 -3.75
CA CYS A 16 -6.61 -30.71 -2.38
C CYS A 16 -5.55 -29.59 -2.29
N PHE A 17 -4.51 -29.64 -3.12
CA PHE A 17 -3.45 -28.61 -3.13
C PHE A 17 -3.97 -27.23 -3.59
N LEU A 18 -4.96 -27.21 -4.50
CA LEU A 18 -5.62 -25.99 -4.96
C LEU A 18 -6.56 -25.36 -3.91
N ILE A 19 -7.19 -26.18 -3.06
CA ILE A 19 -8.09 -25.69 -1.99
C ILE A 19 -7.29 -25.07 -0.84
N THR A 20 -6.05 -25.49 -0.63
CA THR A 20 -5.19 -24.99 0.46
C THR A 20 -4.47 -23.68 0.15
N LEU A 21 -4.66 -23.08 -1.03
CA LEU A 21 -4.09 -21.76 -1.32
C LEU A 21 -4.81 -20.71 -0.47
N PRO A 22 -4.17 -20.11 0.55
CA PRO A 22 -4.81 -19.03 1.28
C PRO A 22 -5.01 -17.88 0.30
N ALA A 23 -6.27 -17.46 0.14
CA ALA A 23 -6.59 -16.18 -0.49
C ALA A 23 -6.04 -15.08 0.42
N GLN A 24 -4.77 -14.73 0.25
CA GLN A 24 -4.17 -13.60 0.92
C GLN A 24 -4.82 -12.33 0.35
N SER A 25 -5.92 -11.90 0.99
CA SER A 25 -6.50 -10.59 0.75
C SER A 25 -5.59 -9.56 1.38
N ALA A 26 -4.68 -9.00 0.59
CA ALA A 26 -3.92 -7.83 0.96
C ALA A 26 -4.86 -6.61 0.94
N THR A 27 -5.69 -6.46 1.97
CA THR A 27 -6.44 -5.22 2.18
C THR A 27 -5.44 -4.17 2.64
N SER A 28 -4.88 -3.44 1.67
CA SER A 28 -4.16 -2.21 1.96
C SER A 28 -5.17 -1.20 2.51
N THR A 29 -5.12 -0.96 3.82
CA THR A 29 -5.94 0.09 4.45
C THR A 29 -5.38 1.43 3.97
N ARG A 30 -5.97 1.96 2.89
CA ARG A 30 -5.62 3.28 2.37
C ARG A 30 -5.90 4.32 3.45
N VAL A 31 -4.85 4.95 3.97
CA VAL A 31 -4.93 5.88 5.11
C VAL A 31 -5.57 7.23 4.77
N ILE A 32 -5.70 7.56 3.48
CA ILE A 32 -6.37 8.77 2.99
C ILE A 32 -7.39 8.34 1.95
N SER A 33 -8.66 8.63 2.21
CA SER A 33 -9.79 8.33 1.33
C SER A 33 -9.83 9.25 0.11
N GLN A 34 -10.53 8.81 -0.95
CA GLN A 34 -10.75 9.65 -2.12
C GLN A 34 -11.51 10.95 -1.77
N LYS A 35 -12.44 10.88 -0.81
CA LYS A 35 -13.18 12.06 -0.34
C LYS A 35 -12.24 13.12 0.27
N GLU A 36 -11.21 12.69 1.00
CA GLU A 36 -10.20 13.59 1.57
C GLU A 36 -9.32 14.19 0.46
N MET A 37 -8.94 13.37 -0.54
CA MET A 37 -8.22 13.86 -1.73
C MET A 37 -9.02 14.93 -2.49
N ASP A 38 -10.32 14.70 -2.68
CA ASP A 38 -11.20 15.64 -3.38
C ASP A 38 -11.41 16.92 -2.57
N THR A 39 -11.55 16.81 -1.25
CA THR A 39 -11.64 17.95 -0.33
C THR A 39 -10.37 18.79 -0.38
N ALA A 40 -9.21 18.15 -0.33
CA ALA A 40 -7.91 18.82 -0.41
C ALA A 40 -7.70 19.48 -1.78
N ASN A 41 -8.10 18.82 -2.87
CA ASN A 41 -8.01 19.40 -4.22
C ASN A 41 -8.87 20.67 -4.32
N LYS A 42 -10.10 20.65 -3.80
CA LYS A 42 -10.98 21.83 -3.79
C LYS A 42 -10.41 22.97 -2.94
N LYS A 43 -9.79 22.66 -1.82
CA LYS A 43 -9.30 23.68 -0.87
C LYS A 43 -7.92 24.23 -1.20
N TYR A 44 -7.01 23.39 -1.69
CA TYR A 44 -5.57 23.69 -1.83
C TYR A 44 -5.03 23.42 -3.24
N GLY A 45 -5.86 22.90 -4.15
CA GLY A 45 -5.50 22.66 -5.55
C GLY A 45 -4.68 21.41 -5.80
N VAL A 46 -4.37 21.20 -7.09
CA VAL A 46 -3.78 19.96 -7.61
C VAL A 46 -2.40 19.63 -7.02
N LEU A 47 -1.60 20.64 -6.65
CA LEU A 47 -0.28 20.41 -6.07
C LEU A 47 -0.35 19.78 -4.68
N ALA A 48 -1.34 20.17 -3.87
CA ALA A 48 -1.57 19.56 -2.57
C ALA A 48 -1.97 18.08 -2.72
N THR A 49 -2.89 17.81 -3.65
CA THR A 49 -3.33 16.44 -3.95
C THR A 49 -2.18 15.56 -4.46
N ARG A 50 -1.29 16.10 -5.30
CA ARG A 50 -0.09 15.37 -5.75
C ARG A 50 0.85 15.00 -4.60
N ARG A 51 1.05 15.91 -3.63
CA ARG A 51 1.86 15.62 -2.43
C ARG A 51 1.20 14.57 -1.54
N MET A 52 -0.12 14.63 -1.39
CA MET A 52 -0.88 13.61 -0.65
C MET A 52 -0.79 12.23 -1.32
N GLN A 53 -0.86 12.17 -2.66
CA GLN A 53 -0.67 10.92 -3.38
C GLN A 53 0.74 10.37 -3.19
N ALA A 54 1.79 11.21 -3.29
CA ALA A 54 3.16 10.78 -3.05
C ALA A 54 3.38 10.22 -1.63
N LEU A 55 2.67 10.76 -0.63
CA LEU A 55 2.68 10.21 0.73
C LEU A 55 1.98 8.84 0.80
N LEU A 56 0.85 8.66 0.11
CA LEU A 56 0.18 7.37 0.01
C LEU A 56 1.08 6.31 -0.63
N ASP A 57 1.72 6.66 -1.74
CA ASP A 57 2.61 5.76 -2.47
C ASP A 57 3.79 5.33 -1.56
N LEU A 58 4.40 6.27 -0.82
CA LEU A 58 5.45 5.98 0.16
C LEU A 58 4.99 4.94 1.20
N ILE A 59 3.78 5.10 1.73
CA ILE A 59 3.23 4.20 2.75
C ILE A 59 2.95 2.82 2.16
N GLU A 60 2.29 2.76 1.01
CA GLU A 60 1.92 1.51 0.35
C GLU A 60 3.16 0.68 0.00
N GLU A 61 4.14 1.29 -0.65
CA GLU A 61 5.38 0.64 -1.12
C GLU A 61 6.28 0.16 0.04
N ASN A 62 6.15 0.76 1.22
CA ASN A 62 7.08 0.52 2.34
C ASN A 62 6.43 -0.05 3.60
N SER A 63 5.13 -0.35 3.56
CA SER A 63 4.35 -0.93 4.67
C SER A 63 4.98 -2.22 5.24
N ASN A 64 5.53 -3.07 4.39
CA ASN A 64 6.14 -4.35 4.76
C ASN A 64 7.64 -4.28 5.09
N ARG A 65 8.23 -3.07 5.15
CA ARG A 65 9.66 -2.90 5.47
C ARG A 65 9.91 -3.00 6.99
N PRO A 66 11.17 -3.24 7.43
CA PRO A 66 11.53 -3.14 8.84
C PRO A 66 11.29 -1.74 9.41
N ASP A 67 10.91 -1.65 10.68
CA ASP A 67 10.49 -0.37 11.29
C ASP A 67 11.56 0.71 11.26
N ARG A 68 12.83 0.35 11.49
CA ARG A 68 13.95 1.29 11.35
C ARG A 68 14.01 1.92 9.96
N LEU A 69 13.73 1.13 8.92
CA LEU A 69 13.75 1.62 7.55
C LEU A 69 12.54 2.54 7.28
N LYS A 70 11.35 2.21 7.81
CA LYS A 70 10.17 3.08 7.71
C LYS A 70 10.44 4.47 8.31
N VAL A 71 11.04 4.52 9.50
CA VAL A 71 11.37 5.78 10.18
C VAL A 71 12.30 6.64 9.31
N ASN A 72 13.35 6.03 8.74
CA ASN A 72 14.28 6.74 7.86
C ASN A 72 13.58 7.24 6.58
N LEU A 73 12.77 6.40 5.94
CA LEU A 73 12.05 6.77 4.71
C LEU A 73 11.08 7.93 4.93
N VAL A 74 10.36 7.94 6.05
CA VAL A 74 9.48 9.05 6.42
C VAL A 74 10.29 10.32 6.66
N ASN A 75 11.40 10.23 7.38
CA ASN A 75 12.29 11.38 7.61
C ASN A 75 12.82 11.96 6.29
N ASP A 76 13.33 11.11 5.40
CA ASP A 76 13.89 11.51 4.12
C ASP A 76 12.83 12.09 3.17
N PHE A 77 11.59 11.60 3.25
CA PHE A 77 10.47 12.14 2.49
C PHE A 77 10.16 13.58 2.89
N PHE A 78 9.99 13.85 4.20
CA PHE A 78 9.65 15.19 4.68
C PHE A 78 10.81 16.18 4.64
N SER A 79 12.05 15.70 4.70
CA SER A 79 13.25 16.55 4.57
C SER A 79 13.36 17.27 3.21
N LYS A 80 12.60 16.84 2.20
CA LYS A 80 12.53 17.49 0.88
C LYS A 80 11.62 18.72 0.85
N VAL A 81 10.79 18.91 1.88
CA VAL A 81 9.92 20.09 1.97
C VAL A 81 10.78 21.29 2.33
N THR A 82 10.64 22.38 1.57
CA THR A 82 11.34 23.63 1.86
C THR A 82 10.95 24.11 3.25
N TYR A 83 11.96 24.26 4.11
CA TYR A 83 11.77 24.89 5.41
C TYR A 83 11.43 26.36 5.23
N MET A 84 10.34 26.80 5.85
CA MET A 84 9.86 28.18 5.82
C MET A 84 9.29 28.52 7.19
N GLU A 85 9.42 29.77 7.62
CA GLU A 85 8.79 30.24 8.85
C GLU A 85 7.29 30.46 8.64
N ASP A 86 6.48 30.19 9.67
CA ASP A 86 5.02 30.32 9.58
C ASP A 86 4.58 31.72 9.15
N LYS A 87 5.24 32.78 9.66
CA LYS A 87 4.96 34.17 9.27
C LYS A 87 5.10 34.42 7.76
N GLN A 88 6.00 33.69 7.09
CA GLN A 88 6.24 33.85 5.65
C GLN A 88 5.19 33.13 4.81
N VAL A 89 4.61 32.03 5.31
CA VAL A 89 3.70 31.16 4.56
C VAL A 89 2.23 31.42 4.88
N TRP A 90 1.92 31.73 6.13
CA TRP A 90 0.56 31.80 6.65
C TRP A 90 0.11 33.22 7.03
N GLY A 91 1.05 34.18 7.09
CA GLY A 91 0.82 35.55 7.56
C GLY A 91 0.89 35.68 9.07
#